data_AF-A0A3P7K2K0-F1
#
_entry.id   AF-A0A3P7K2K0-F1
#
_cell.length_a   1.000
_cell.length_b   1.000
_cell.length_c   1.000
_cell.angle_alpha   90.00
_cell.angle_beta   90.00
_cell.angle_gamma   90.00
#
_symmetry.space_group_name_H-M   'P 1'
#
loop_
_entity.id
_entity.type
_entity.pdbx_description
1 polymer ?
#
loop_
_entity_poly.entity_id
_entity_poly.type
_entity_poly.pdbx_seq_one_letter_code
_entity_poly.pdbx_strand_id
1 'polypeptide(L)'
;MRHNAGKRRCSGTLPDNITPEKRAKYDISQPETGFSTSEVENKGDLRKKRLRKRTKGLRELLKNKIEIALRKSSSPLSHLFTSQDEAGTPQAPFVEVIKEIGLKNDQWLKAASLPARTIESISKITNMFSIEKSRENTLMVKYRPTSLNIEDCTVYLVGIL
;
A
#
# COMPACT_ATOMS: atom_id res chain seq x y z
N MET A 1 37.70 27.61 6.48
CA MET A 1 37.16 26.80 5.36
C MET A 1 35.67 27.03 5.26
N ARG A 2 35.20 27.69 4.20
CA ARG A 2 33.77 27.91 3.91
C ARG A 2 33.50 27.40 2.50
N HIS A 3 32.71 26.35 2.35
CA HIS A 3 32.33 25.81 1.05
C HIS A 3 31.01 26.45 0.62
N ASN A 4 31.09 27.32 -0.39
CA ASN A 4 29.93 27.89 -1.08
C ASN A 4 29.20 26.79 -1.84
N ALA A 5 27.91 26.62 -1.54
CA ALA A 5 27.01 25.73 -2.27
C ALA A 5 26.74 26.29 -3.69
N GLY A 6 27.15 25.53 -4.70
CA GLY A 6 27.03 25.89 -6.11
C GLY A 6 25.58 26.01 -6.58
N LYS A 7 25.22 27.20 -7.06
CA LYS A 7 24.04 27.41 -7.92
C LYS A 7 24.28 26.73 -9.27
N ARG A 8 23.56 25.63 -9.54
CA ARG A 8 23.55 24.98 -10.85
C ARG A 8 22.71 25.82 -11.83
N ARG A 9 23.37 26.49 -12.76
CA ARG A 9 22.76 27.16 -13.92
C ARG A 9 22.34 26.09 -14.93
N CYS A 10 21.06 26.05 -15.30
CA CYS A 10 20.61 25.34 -16.50
C CYS A 10 20.67 26.31 -17.67
N SER A 11 21.61 26.11 -18.58
CA SER A 11 21.65 26.77 -19.89
C SER A 11 20.80 25.98 -20.87
N GLY A 12 19.61 26.49 -21.19
CA GLY A 12 18.80 26.05 -22.32
C GLY A 12 18.63 27.24 -23.27
N THR A 13 19.20 27.08 -24.46
CA THR A 13 19.30 28.06 -25.55
C THR A 13 17.92 28.43 -26.12
N LEU A 14 17.61 29.73 -26.15
CA LEU A 14 16.60 30.33 -27.04
C LEU A 14 17.23 30.53 -28.43
N PRO A 15 16.42 30.40 -29.50
CA PRO A 15 16.44 31.46 -30.49
C PRO A 15 15.04 31.98 -30.83
N ASP A 16 15.04 33.24 -31.21
CA ASP A 16 13.93 34.17 -31.36
C ASP A 16 13.15 34.04 -32.69
N ASN A 17 11.92 34.58 -32.63
CA ASN A 17 11.10 35.16 -33.72
C ASN A 17 10.54 34.23 -34.83
N ILE A 18 9.21 34.08 -34.86
CA ILE A 18 8.30 34.66 -35.88
C ILE A 18 6.84 34.56 -35.37
N THR A 19 6.11 35.64 -35.65
CA THR A 19 4.77 36.14 -35.30
C THR A 19 3.58 35.17 -35.49
N PRO A 20 2.41 35.38 -34.83
CA PRO A 20 1.30 34.42 -34.79
C PRO A 20 0.26 34.70 -35.90
N GLU A 21 -0.07 33.69 -36.72
CA GLU A 21 -1.21 33.78 -37.65
C GLU A 21 -2.42 32.96 -37.15
N LYS A 22 -3.47 33.72 -36.82
CA LYS A 22 -4.86 33.25 -36.75
C LYS A 22 -5.31 32.76 -38.13
N ARG A 23 -5.89 31.56 -38.23
CA ARG A 23 -7.07 31.34 -39.08
C ARG A 23 -8.08 30.42 -38.41
N ALA A 24 -9.31 30.90 -38.44
CA ALA A 24 -10.49 30.29 -37.89
C ALA A 24 -11.17 29.35 -38.91
N LYS A 25 -11.90 28.38 -38.35
CA LYS A 25 -13.11 27.70 -38.86
C LYS A 25 -13.14 27.28 -40.33
N TYR A 26 -13.11 25.96 -40.55
CA TYR A 26 -14.07 25.32 -41.45
C TYR A 26 -14.72 24.12 -40.74
N ASP A 27 -16.04 24.14 -40.81
CA ASP A 27 -17.00 23.17 -40.33
C ASP A 27 -17.32 22.25 -41.52
N ILE A 28 -17.05 20.95 -41.40
CA ILE A 28 -17.51 19.93 -42.36
C ILE A 28 -17.93 18.69 -41.57
N SER A 29 -19.23 18.41 -41.66
CA SER A 29 -19.95 17.27 -41.12
C SER A 29 -19.54 15.94 -41.77
N GLN A 30 -19.41 14.91 -40.90
CA GLN A 30 -19.60 13.43 -41.01
C GLN A 30 -19.98 12.73 -42.35
N PRO A 31 -20.03 11.37 -42.41
CA PRO A 31 -19.39 10.27 -41.64
C PRO A 31 -18.52 9.41 -42.60
N GLU A 32 -17.81 8.36 -42.19
CA GLU A 32 -18.23 6.97 -42.41
C GLU A 32 -17.14 6.00 -41.89
N THR A 33 -17.63 4.98 -41.22
CA THR A 33 -17.12 3.63 -40.95
C THR A 33 -15.87 3.17 -41.71
N GLY A 34 -14.83 2.80 -40.97
CA GLY A 34 -13.68 2.05 -41.48
C GLY A 34 -12.89 1.40 -40.35
N PHE A 35 -13.24 0.16 -40.01
CA PHE A 35 -12.44 -0.70 -39.14
C PHE A 35 -11.13 -1.02 -39.90
N SER A 36 -10.05 -0.32 -39.56
CA SER A 36 -8.71 -0.61 -40.08
C SER A 36 -7.81 -0.96 -38.91
N THR A 37 -7.62 -2.26 -38.70
CA THR A 37 -6.62 -2.80 -37.79
C THR A 37 -5.25 -2.63 -38.43
N SER A 38 -4.64 -1.46 -38.27
CA SER A 38 -3.23 -1.27 -38.58
C SER A 38 -2.41 -1.66 -37.36
N GLU A 39 -1.73 -2.80 -37.46
CA GLU A 39 -0.59 -3.17 -36.64
C GLU A 39 0.41 -2.02 -36.65
N VAL A 40 0.60 -1.36 -35.50
CA VAL A 40 1.74 -0.46 -35.31
C VAL A 40 2.76 -1.21 -34.48
N GLU A 41 3.70 -1.83 -35.17
CA GLU A 41 5.04 -2.11 -34.66
C GLU A 41 5.63 -0.81 -34.12
N ASN A 42 5.41 -0.53 -32.85
CA ASN A 42 6.07 0.57 -32.17
C ASN A 42 7.37 0.03 -31.57
N LYS A 43 8.41 -0.05 -32.41
CA LYS A 43 9.81 -0.07 -31.98
C LYS A 43 10.14 1.27 -31.32
N GLY A 44 9.70 1.41 -30.07
CA GLY A 44 10.12 2.48 -29.18
C GLY A 44 10.71 1.87 -27.94
N ASP A 45 12.04 1.90 -27.82
CA ASP A 45 12.78 1.81 -26.54
C ASP A 45 12.48 3.04 -25.66
N LEU A 46 11.18 3.28 -25.43
CA LEU A 46 10.71 4.16 -24.40
C LEU A 46 11.02 3.45 -23.09
N ARG A 47 12.09 3.89 -22.41
CA ARG A 47 12.37 3.53 -21.01
C ARG A 47 11.06 3.63 -20.22
N LYS A 48 10.39 2.48 -20.04
CA LYS A 48 9.11 2.40 -19.34
C LYS A 48 9.37 2.90 -17.93
N LYS A 49 9.02 4.16 -17.64
CA LYS A 49 9.03 4.69 -16.28
C LYS A 49 8.17 3.72 -15.48
N ARG A 50 8.79 3.01 -14.53
CA ARG A 50 8.13 1.94 -13.78
C ARG A 50 6.88 2.53 -13.12
N LEU A 51 5.69 2.16 -13.60
CA LEU A 51 4.43 2.60 -13.01
C LEU A 51 4.36 2.01 -11.60
N ARG A 52 4.64 2.83 -10.59
CA ARG A 52 4.53 2.42 -9.19
C ARG A 52 3.05 2.35 -8.84
N LYS A 53 2.50 1.14 -8.68
CA LYS A 53 1.16 0.96 -8.12
C LYS A 53 1.11 1.68 -6.76
N ARG A 54 0.16 2.62 -6.60
CA ARG A 54 0.00 3.38 -5.34
C ARG A 54 -0.64 2.49 -4.27
N THR A 55 0.13 1.57 -3.68
CA THR A 55 -0.34 0.67 -2.61
C THR A 55 -0.04 1.18 -1.20
N LYS A 56 0.67 2.31 -1.07
CA LYS A 56 1.05 2.89 0.24
C LYS A 56 -0.18 3.15 1.13
N GLY A 57 -1.20 3.83 0.61
CA GLY A 57 -2.40 4.16 1.39
C GLY A 57 -3.18 2.93 1.87
N LEU A 58 -3.30 1.91 1.02
CA LEU A 58 -3.98 0.67 1.39
C LEU A 58 -3.18 -0.13 2.44
N ARG A 59 -1.85 -0.16 2.34
CA ARG A 59 -0.99 -0.80 3.35
C ARG A 59 -1.12 -0.13 4.71
N GLU A 60 -1.14 1.21 4.74
CA GLU A 60 -1.33 1.98 5.96
C GLU A 60 -2.71 1.73 6.58
N LEU A 61 -3.75 1.68 5.75
CA LEU A 61 -5.11 1.36 6.18
C LEU A 61 -5.18 -0.04 6.81
N LEU A 62 -4.62 -1.05 6.14
CA LEU A 62 -4.57 -2.43 6.66
C LEU A 62 -3.84 -2.49 7.99
N LYS A 63 -2.66 -1.87 8.08
CA LYS A 63 -1.90 -1.75 9.33
C LYS A 63 -2.78 -1.19 10.44
N ASN A 64 -3.37 -0.02 10.24
CA ASN A 64 -4.14 0.66 11.28
C ASN A 64 -5.38 -0.15 11.70
N LYS A 65 -6.10 -0.74 10.75
CA LYS A 65 -7.28 -1.56 11.04
C LYS A 65 -6.92 -2.82 11.84
N ILE A 66 -5.85 -3.52 11.46
CA ILE A 66 -5.38 -4.72 12.17
C ILE A 66 -4.92 -4.34 13.58
N GLU A 67 -4.10 -3.29 13.73
CA GLU A 67 -3.66 -2.86 15.06
C GLU A 67 -4.82 -2.48 15.98
N ILE A 68 -5.79 -1.71 15.47
CA ILE A 68 -6.97 -1.33 16.25
C ILE A 68 -7.74 -2.58 16.68
N ALA A 69 -7.93 -3.54 15.77
CA ALA A 69 -8.63 -4.77 16.09
C ALA A 69 -7.89 -5.60 17.14
N LEU A 70 -6.56 -5.68 17.07
CA LEU A 70 -5.73 -6.40 18.04
C LEU A 70 -5.68 -5.73 19.43
N ARG A 71 -5.78 -4.38 19.50
CA ARG A 71 -5.74 -3.64 20.77
C ARG A 71 -7.06 -3.61 21.54
N LYS A 72 -8.18 -3.96 20.90
CA LYS A 72 -9.49 -3.93 21.58
C LYS A 72 -9.53 -5.00 22.68
N SER A 73 -10.06 -4.63 23.85
CA SER A 73 -10.24 -5.52 25.01
C SER A 73 -11.06 -6.77 24.65
N SER A 74 -12.15 -6.58 23.90
CA SER A 74 -12.82 -7.65 23.15
C SER A 74 -12.37 -7.56 21.69
N SER A 75 -11.25 -8.21 21.38
CA SER A 75 -10.71 -8.22 20.03
C SER A 75 -11.60 -9.08 19.13
N PRO A 76 -12.10 -8.54 17.99
CA PRO A 76 -12.84 -9.35 17.02
C PRO A 76 -11.95 -10.45 16.41
N LEU A 77 -10.63 -10.30 16.47
CA LEU A 77 -9.68 -11.26 15.89
C LEU A 77 -9.30 -12.39 16.84
N SER A 78 -9.69 -12.33 18.12
CA SER A 78 -9.25 -13.27 19.16
C SER A 78 -9.43 -14.74 18.77
N HIS A 79 -10.57 -15.08 18.17
CA HIS A 79 -10.92 -16.43 17.74
C HIS A 79 -10.12 -16.94 16.53
N LEU A 80 -9.43 -16.06 15.78
CA LEU A 80 -8.64 -16.46 14.61
C LEU A 80 -7.21 -16.90 14.98
N PHE A 81 -6.68 -16.46 16.11
CA PHE A 81 -5.32 -16.76 16.56
C PHE A 81 -5.26 -18.07 17.37
N THR A 82 -5.83 -19.14 16.83
CA THR A 82 -5.88 -20.47 17.47
C THR A 82 -4.66 -21.34 17.15
N SER A 83 -3.92 -21.01 16.09
CA SER A 83 -2.70 -21.72 15.69
C SER A 83 -1.45 -20.98 16.16
N GLN A 84 -0.35 -21.71 16.33
CA GLN A 84 0.96 -21.16 16.68
C GLN A 84 2.01 -21.58 15.66
N ASP A 85 3.05 -20.76 15.48
CA ASP A 85 4.24 -21.16 14.72
C ASP A 85 5.22 -21.97 15.60
N GLU A 86 6.33 -22.40 15.02
CA GLU A 86 7.33 -23.21 15.74
C GLU A 86 7.98 -22.50 16.93
N ALA A 87 7.92 -21.17 16.95
CA ALA A 87 8.38 -20.37 18.07
C ALA A 87 7.28 -20.14 19.13
N GLY A 88 6.11 -20.79 18.98
CA GLY A 88 4.96 -20.60 19.85
C GLY A 88 4.20 -19.29 19.60
N THR A 89 4.48 -18.58 18.49
CA THR A 89 3.86 -17.29 18.20
C THR A 89 2.44 -17.50 17.69
N PRO A 90 1.40 -16.90 18.31
CA PRO A 90 0.04 -16.97 17.81
C PRO A 90 -0.04 -16.41 16.39
N GLN A 91 -0.71 -17.14 15.49
CA GLN A 91 -0.88 -16.74 14.10
C GLN A 91 -2.26 -17.05 13.56
N ALA A 92 -2.68 -16.24 12.58
CA ALA A 92 -3.96 -16.34 11.89
C ALA A 92 -3.80 -16.11 10.38
N PRO A 93 -4.60 -16.76 9.52
CA PRO A 93 -4.58 -16.49 8.08
C PRO A 93 -4.87 -15.03 7.76
N PHE A 94 -4.03 -14.39 6.95
CA PHE A 94 -4.18 -12.97 6.59
C PHE A 94 -5.55 -12.67 5.96
N VAL A 95 -6.06 -13.59 5.12
CA VAL A 95 -7.34 -13.45 4.43
C VAL A 95 -8.51 -13.41 5.42
N GLU A 96 -8.45 -14.17 6.50
CA GLU A 96 -9.48 -14.19 7.54
C GLU A 96 -9.42 -12.93 8.39
N VAL A 97 -8.21 -12.51 8.75
CA VAL A 97 -8.00 -11.24 9.47
C VAL A 97 -8.58 -10.06 8.70
N ILE A 98 -8.33 -9.95 7.39
CA ILE A 98 -8.88 -8.82 6.61
C ILE A 98 -10.39 -8.88 6.40
N LYS A 99 -11.03 -10.05 6.55
CA LYS A 99 -12.49 -10.19 6.54
C LYS A 99 -13.09 -9.64 7.84
N GLU A 100 -12.51 -9.99 8.98
CA GLU A 100 -12.97 -9.59 10.32
C GLU A 100 -12.76 -8.10 10.63
N ILE A 101 -11.69 -7.45 10.14
CA ILE A 101 -11.39 -6.04 10.45
C ILE A 101 -12.35 -5.01 9.81
N GLY A 102 -13.38 -5.46 9.08
CA GLY A 102 -14.42 -4.59 8.54
C GLY A 102 -13.90 -3.56 7.53
N LEU A 103 -13.26 -4.04 6.45
CA LEU A 103 -12.94 -3.24 5.27
C LEU A 103 -14.19 -3.06 4.41
N LYS A 104 -14.27 -1.95 3.65
CA LYS A 104 -15.28 -1.81 2.60
C LYS A 104 -15.05 -2.89 1.52
N ASN A 105 -16.10 -3.40 0.88
CA ASN A 105 -16.01 -4.48 -0.13
C ASN A 105 -14.90 -4.25 -1.17
N ASP A 106 -14.83 -3.04 -1.75
CA ASP A 106 -13.80 -2.67 -2.73
C ASP A 106 -12.38 -2.70 -2.16
N GLN A 107 -12.21 -2.37 -0.88
CA GLN A 107 -10.92 -2.35 -0.21
C GLN A 107 -10.47 -3.76 0.17
N TRP A 108 -11.42 -4.60 0.60
CA TRP A 108 -11.17 -6.00 0.90
C TRP A 108 -10.70 -6.75 -0.36
N LEU A 109 -11.42 -6.63 -1.48
CA LEU A 109 -11.02 -7.24 -2.76
C LEU A 109 -9.62 -6.78 -3.19
N LYS A 110 -9.36 -5.47 -3.09
CA LYS A 110 -8.03 -4.91 -3.41
C LYS A 110 -6.95 -5.49 -2.49
N ALA A 111 -7.20 -5.59 -1.19
CA ALA A 111 -6.25 -6.15 -0.21
C ALA A 111 -5.96 -7.63 -0.48
N ALA A 112 -7.00 -8.45 -0.76
CA ALA A 112 -6.86 -9.85 -1.10
C ALA A 112 -6.08 -10.08 -2.41
N SER A 113 -6.20 -9.15 -3.38
CA SER A 113 -5.48 -9.22 -4.66
C SER A 113 -4.03 -8.71 -4.62
N LEU A 114 -3.56 -8.18 -3.47
CA LEU A 114 -2.20 -7.65 -3.39
C LEU A 114 -1.15 -8.77 -3.52
N PRO A 115 -0.02 -8.52 -4.20
CA PRO A 115 1.09 -9.46 -4.21
C PRO A 115 1.59 -9.71 -2.79
N ALA A 116 1.93 -10.97 -2.46
CA ALA A 116 2.42 -11.35 -1.13
C ALA A 116 3.55 -10.44 -0.62
N ARG A 117 4.55 -10.13 -1.46
CA ARG A 117 5.65 -9.20 -1.12
C ARG A 117 5.16 -7.80 -0.69
N THR A 118 4.03 -7.36 -1.22
CA THR A 118 3.42 -6.06 -0.85
C THR A 118 2.73 -6.17 0.51
N ILE A 119 2.08 -7.30 0.78
CA ILE A 119 1.42 -7.57 2.07
C ILE A 119 2.47 -7.75 3.17
N GLU A 120 3.50 -8.56 2.95
CA GLU A 120 4.65 -8.73 3.88
C GLU A 120 5.32 -7.39 4.21
N SER A 121 5.35 -6.44 3.26
CA SER A 121 5.93 -5.12 3.52
C SER A 121 5.17 -4.29 4.56
N ILE A 122 3.93 -4.66 4.92
CA ILE A 122 3.16 -4.03 6.00
C ILE A 122 3.86 -4.23 7.35
N SER A 123 4.55 -5.37 7.53
CA SER A 123 5.31 -5.68 8.76
C SER A 123 6.49 -4.74 8.99
N LYS A 124 6.89 -3.97 7.97
CA LYS A 124 7.93 -2.94 8.12
C LYS A 124 7.39 -1.62 8.68
N ILE A 125 6.07 -1.50 8.82
CA ILE A 125 5.38 -0.28 9.25
C ILE A 125 5.03 -0.34 10.74
N THR A 126 4.96 -1.54 11.32
CA THR A 126 4.51 -1.77 12.70
C THR A 126 5.37 -2.83 13.37
N ASN A 127 5.46 -2.74 14.70
CA ASN A 127 6.09 -3.73 15.57
C ASN A 127 5.06 -4.67 16.25
N MET A 128 3.76 -4.39 16.16
CA MET A 128 2.71 -5.16 16.85
C MET A 128 2.40 -6.52 16.22
N PHE A 129 2.71 -6.69 14.94
CA PHE A 129 2.50 -7.94 14.24
C PHE A 129 3.45 -8.03 13.06
N SER A 130 3.73 -9.25 12.62
CA SER A 130 4.35 -9.50 11.32
C SER A 130 3.39 -10.27 10.40
N ILE A 131 3.62 -10.19 9.09
CA ILE A 131 2.90 -10.92 8.07
C ILE A 131 3.95 -11.65 7.25
N GLU A 132 3.91 -12.96 7.32
CA GLU A 132 4.91 -13.85 6.74
C GLU A 132 4.21 -15.01 6.05
N LYS A 133 4.90 -15.67 5.12
CA LYS A 133 4.40 -16.92 4.55
C LYS A 133 4.69 -18.08 5.50
N SER A 134 3.68 -18.92 5.71
CA SER A 134 3.88 -20.24 6.29
C SER A 134 4.65 -21.16 5.35
N ARG A 135 5.01 -22.35 5.84
CA ARG A 135 5.59 -23.43 5.04
C ARG A 135 4.72 -23.84 3.86
N GLU A 136 3.41 -23.68 4.00
CA GLU A 136 2.40 -23.96 2.97
C GLU A 136 2.22 -22.78 2.00
N ASN A 137 3.10 -21.76 2.06
CA ASN A 137 3.06 -20.57 1.21
C ASN A 137 1.78 -19.70 1.41
N THR A 138 1.10 -19.88 2.54
CA THR A 138 -0.06 -19.08 2.97
C THR A 138 0.39 -17.87 3.78
N LEU A 139 -0.17 -16.69 3.53
CA LEU A 139 0.14 -15.50 4.33
C LEU A 139 -0.52 -15.59 5.70
N MET A 140 0.29 -15.51 6.74
CA MET A 140 -0.11 -15.58 8.13
C MET A 140 0.23 -14.26 8.81
N VAL A 141 -0.73 -13.70 9.56
CA VAL A 141 -0.50 -12.62 10.51
C VAL A 141 -0.02 -13.24 11.81
N LYS A 142 1.18 -12.89 12.26
CA LYS A 142 1.77 -13.32 13.53
C LYS A 142 1.66 -12.20 14.54
N TYR A 143 0.98 -12.45 15.64
CA TYR A 143 0.81 -11.45 16.69
C TYR A 143 2.09 -11.30 17.51
N ARG A 144 2.58 -10.08 17.66
CA ARG A 144 3.72 -9.74 18.50
C ARG A 144 3.23 -8.79 19.59
N PRO A 145 2.87 -9.30 20.79
CA PRO A 145 2.56 -8.40 21.88
C PRO A 145 3.78 -7.50 22.10
N THR A 146 3.57 -6.19 22.03
CA THR A 146 4.59 -5.25 22.52
C THR A 146 4.85 -5.67 23.96
N SER A 147 6.12 -5.88 24.33
CA SER A 147 6.50 -6.14 25.72
C SER A 147 5.80 -5.09 26.57
N LEU A 148 4.80 -5.51 27.35
CA LEU A 148 4.12 -4.65 28.30
C LEU A 148 5.21 -4.20 29.26
N ASN A 149 5.62 -2.93 29.16
CA ASN A 149 6.45 -2.37 30.20
C ASN A 149 5.56 -2.26 31.44
N ILE A 150 5.85 -3.09 32.44
CA ILE A 150 5.11 -3.10 33.70
C ILE A 150 5.18 -1.71 34.35
N GLU A 151 6.24 -0.95 34.09
CA GLU A 151 6.47 0.41 34.55
C GLU A 151 5.45 1.42 33.98
N ASP A 152 4.83 1.12 32.84
CA ASP A 152 3.80 1.97 32.21
C ASP A 152 2.37 1.55 32.61
N CYS A 153 2.22 0.51 33.45
CA CYS A 153 0.92 -0.04 33.84
C CYS A 153 0.48 0.46 35.22
N THR A 154 -0.49 1.39 35.26
CA THR A 154 -1.16 1.77 36.51
C THR A 154 -2.27 0.76 36.84
N VAL A 155 -2.09 -0.04 37.89
CA VAL A 155 -3.13 -0.94 38.42
C VAL A 155 -3.89 -0.23 39.54
N TYR A 156 -5.18 0.02 39.34
CA TYR A 156 -6.07 0.47 40.40
C TYR A 156 -6.60 -0.75 41.15
N LEU A 157 -6.12 -0.94 42.38
CA LEU A 157 -6.72 -1.91 43.30
C LEU A 157 -8.07 -1.36 43.73
N VAL A 158 -9.16 -1.99 43.26
CA VAL A 158 -10.49 -1.75 43.80
C VAL A 158 -10.53 -2.43 45.17
N GLY A 159 -10.29 -1.65 46.22
CA GLY A 159 -10.49 -2.09 47.58
C GLY A 159 -11.96 -2.40 47.80
N ILE A 160 -12.27 -3.68 48.00
CA ILE A 160 -13.56 -4.10 48.55
C ILE A 160 -13.46 -3.81 50.05
N LEU A 161 -14.17 -2.79 50.51
CA LEU A 161 -14.50 -2.56 51.93
C LEU A 161 -15.81 -3.28 52.26
#